data_AF-A0A1A8Z0M2-F1
#
_entry.id   AF-A0A1A8Z0M2-F1
#
_cell.length_a   1.000
_cell.length_b   1.000
_cell.length_c   1.000
_cell.angle_alpha   90.00
_cell.angle_beta   90.00
_cell.angle_gamma   90.00
#
_symmetry.space_group_name_H-M   'P 1'
#
loop_
_entity.id
_entity.type
_entity.pdbx_description
1 polymer ?
#
loop_
_entity_poly.entity_id
_entity_poly.type
_entity_poly.pdbx_seq_one_letter_code
_entity_poly.pdbx_strand_id
1 'polypeptide(L)'
;MGNLGAAGLGALASLVVVALGAWLQARRERRHWLRDQRFRGAVDYITSTRYLLSQHRRVGEAGMDEDDRREWRSRMQTARSTLSLLGSPRTVTLANDVARALDRLDPDADADDQAAAEAAFQDLVWQLREELGSPQLDG
;
A
#
# COMPACT_ATOMS: atom_id res chain seq x y z
N MET A 1 -48.81 18.95 -36.92
CA MET A 1 -47.34 18.92 -37.03
C MET A 1 -46.74 19.09 -35.63
N GLY A 2 -46.51 18.01 -34.89
CA GLY A 2 -46.00 18.08 -33.53
C GLY A 2 -45.68 16.68 -33.01
N ASN A 3 -44.46 16.20 -33.28
CA ASN A 3 -43.92 15.02 -32.60
C ASN A 3 -42.40 14.85 -32.75
N LEU A 4 -41.78 15.55 -33.72
CA LEU A 4 -40.32 15.51 -33.90
C LEU A 4 -39.54 16.21 -32.78
N GLY A 5 -40.10 17.26 -32.17
CA GLY A 5 -39.44 17.95 -31.05
C GLY A 5 -39.42 17.14 -29.74
N ALA A 6 -40.47 16.36 -29.48
CA ALA A 6 -40.57 15.55 -28.27
C ALA A 6 -39.71 14.26 -28.33
N ALA A 7 -39.63 13.63 -29.51
CA ALA A 7 -38.80 12.45 -29.71
C ALA A 7 -37.29 12.75 -29.61
N GLY A 8 -36.84 13.92 -30.09
CA GLY A 8 -35.44 14.33 -29.99
C GLY A 8 -34.98 14.64 -28.56
N LEU A 9 -35.86 15.22 -27.74
CA LEU A 9 -35.57 15.52 -26.32
C LEU A 9 -35.49 14.24 -25.47
N GLY A 10 -36.34 13.24 -25.73
CA GLY A 10 -36.29 11.94 -25.05
C GLY A 10 -35.00 11.16 -25.33
N ALA A 11 -34.50 11.21 -26.58
CA ALA A 11 -33.24 10.57 -26.98
C ALA A 11 -32.02 11.24 -26.33
N LEU A 12 -32.00 12.58 -26.24
CA LEU A 12 -30.92 13.30 -25.58
C LEU A 12 -30.90 13.06 -24.07
N ALA A 13 -32.06 13.01 -23.42
CA ALA A 13 -32.16 12.71 -21.99
C ALA A 13 -31.64 11.30 -21.67
N SER A 14 -31.96 10.30 -22.50
CA SER A 14 -31.48 8.93 -22.31
C SER A 14 -29.97 8.78 -22.55
N LEU A 15 -29.37 9.52 -23.50
CA LEU A 15 -27.92 9.57 -23.68
C LEU A 15 -27.18 10.16 -22.46
N VAL A 16 -27.72 11.23 -21.86
CA VAL A 16 -27.14 11.85 -20.67
C VAL A 16 -27.13 10.88 -19.48
N VAL A 17 -28.22 10.14 -19.27
CA VAL A 17 -28.31 9.14 -18.19
C VAL A 17 -27.31 8.00 -18.39
N VAL A 18 -27.16 7.48 -19.62
CA VAL A 18 -26.19 6.42 -19.93
C VAL A 18 -24.76 6.91 -19.73
N ALA A 19 -24.44 8.13 -20.15
CA ALA A 19 -23.11 8.73 -19.97
C ALA A 19 -22.77 8.91 -18.47
N LEU A 20 -23.74 9.38 -17.66
CA LEU A 20 -23.60 9.46 -16.20
C LEU A 20 -23.39 8.09 -15.57
N GLY A 21 -24.15 7.08 -15.99
CA GLY A 21 -24.01 5.70 -15.51
C GLY A 21 -22.64 5.11 -15.81
N ALA A 22 -22.16 5.25 -17.05
CA ALA A 22 -20.83 4.80 -17.46
C ALA A 22 -19.72 5.52 -16.69
N TRP A 23 -19.84 6.83 -16.47
CA TRP A 23 -18.87 7.60 -15.68
C TRP A 23 -18.85 7.18 -14.21
N LEU A 24 -20.01 6.97 -13.60
CA LEU A 24 -20.14 6.47 -12.22
C LEU A 24 -19.53 5.08 -12.07
N GLN A 25 -19.74 4.20 -13.06
CA GLN A 25 -19.19 2.85 -13.07
C GLN A 25 -17.67 2.86 -13.24
N ALA A 26 -17.15 3.60 -14.21
CA ALA A 26 -15.70 3.80 -14.39
C ALA A 26 -15.05 4.38 -13.12
N ARG A 27 -15.74 5.29 -12.42
CA ARG A 27 -15.28 5.84 -11.14
C ARG A 27 -15.24 4.79 -10.02
N ARG A 28 -16.21 3.86 -9.96
CA ARG A 28 -16.23 2.77 -8.97
C ARG A 28 -15.12 1.75 -9.24
N GLU A 29 -14.93 1.38 -10.50
CA GLU A 29 -13.85 0.47 -10.91
C GLU A 29 -12.48 1.08 -10.59
N ARG A 30 -12.27 2.36 -10.90
CA ARG A 30 -11.03 3.06 -10.55
C ARG A 30 -10.77 3.09 -9.04
N ARG A 31 -11.80 3.32 -8.21
CA ARG A 31 -11.66 3.27 -6.74
C ARG A 31 -11.29 1.86 -6.25
N HIS A 32 -11.91 0.82 -6.79
CA HIS A 32 -11.58 -0.57 -6.44
C HIS A 32 -10.15 -0.92 -6.84
N TRP A 33 -9.75 -0.53 -8.05
CA TRP A 33 -8.40 -0.75 -8.55
C TRP A 33 -7.35 -0.04 -7.68
N LEU A 34 -7.56 1.24 -7.32
CA LEU A 34 -6.66 1.96 -6.42
C LEU A 34 -6.58 1.31 -5.03
N ARG A 35 -7.72 0.83 -4.51
CA ARG A 35 -7.76 0.11 -3.23
C ARG A 35 -6.94 -1.18 -3.30
N ASP A 36 -7.11 -1.97 -4.35
CA ASP A 36 -6.36 -3.21 -4.57
C ASP A 36 -4.86 -2.96 -4.73
N GLN A 37 -4.45 -1.95 -5.51
CA GLN A 37 -3.04 -1.57 -5.65
C GLN A 37 -2.42 -1.17 -4.30
N ARG A 38 -3.18 -0.43 -3.48
CA ARG A 38 -2.74 -0.04 -2.15
C ARG A 38 -2.62 -1.25 -1.21
N PHE A 39 -3.57 -2.18 -1.24
CA PHE A 39 -3.48 -3.44 -0.47
C PHE A 39 -2.26 -4.26 -0.86
N ARG A 40 -2.01 -4.44 -2.17
CA ARG A 40 -0.84 -5.16 -2.66
C ARG A 40 0.46 -4.50 -2.21
N GLY A 41 0.57 -3.18 -2.40
CA GLY A 41 1.74 -2.42 -1.94
C GLY A 41 1.98 -2.55 -0.43
N ALA A 42 0.91 -2.52 0.38
CA ALA A 42 1.02 -2.74 1.82
C ALA A 42 1.52 -4.15 2.17
N VAL A 43 0.95 -5.20 1.54
CA VAL A 43 1.36 -6.60 1.75
C VAL A 43 2.81 -6.82 1.33
N ASP A 44 3.21 -6.31 0.18
CA ASP A 44 4.58 -6.45 -0.33
C ASP A 44 5.59 -5.75 0.59
N TYR A 45 5.25 -4.56 1.09
CA TYR A 45 6.09 -3.83 2.02
C TYR A 45 6.22 -4.56 3.36
N ILE A 46 5.12 -5.06 3.91
CA ILE A 46 5.12 -5.83 5.17
C ILE A 46 5.97 -7.10 5.03
N THR A 47 5.75 -7.85 3.96
CA THR A 47 6.42 -9.14 3.74
C THR A 47 7.93 -8.96 3.56
N SER A 48 8.34 -8.00 2.72
CA SER A 48 9.75 -7.71 2.49
C SER A 48 10.47 -7.18 3.73
N THR A 49 9.84 -6.24 4.46
CA THR A 49 10.39 -5.71 5.71
C THR A 49 10.52 -6.81 6.77
N ARG A 50 9.50 -7.66 6.94
CA ARG A 50 9.54 -8.76 7.92
C ARG A 50 10.61 -9.78 7.58
N TYR A 51 10.81 -10.08 6.30
CA TYR A 51 11.90 -10.94 5.85
C TYR A 51 13.25 -10.35 6.25
N LEU A 52 13.51 -9.07 5.93
CA LEU A 52 14.77 -8.39 6.26
C LEU A 52 15.02 -8.38 7.78
N LEU A 53 14.03 -7.97 8.59
CA LEU A 53 14.13 -8.01 10.06
C LEU A 53 14.45 -9.42 10.59
N SER A 54 13.78 -10.44 10.05
CA SER A 54 13.99 -11.83 10.44
C SER A 54 15.40 -12.32 10.09
N GLN A 55 15.91 -11.96 8.92
CA GLN A 55 17.26 -12.32 8.50
C GLN A 55 18.33 -11.61 9.33
N HIS A 56 18.19 -10.30 9.58
CA HIS A 56 19.09 -9.58 10.50
C HIS A 56 19.15 -10.27 11.87
N ARG A 57 18.01 -10.70 12.41
CA ARG A 57 17.97 -11.41 13.70
C ARG A 57 18.62 -12.80 13.65
N ARG A 58 18.49 -13.52 12.54
CA ARG A 58 18.94 -14.92 12.42
C ARG A 58 20.42 -15.05 12.12
N VAL A 59 20.92 -14.26 11.18
CA VAL A 59 22.26 -14.43 10.60
C VAL A 59 23.10 -13.15 10.67
N GLY A 60 22.54 -12.06 11.20
CA GLY A 60 23.14 -10.72 11.07
C GLY A 60 23.12 -10.23 9.62
N GLU A 61 23.49 -8.97 9.37
CA GLU A 61 23.54 -8.46 8.00
C GLU A 61 24.60 -9.19 7.15
N ALA A 62 25.74 -9.54 7.75
CA ALA A 62 26.89 -10.18 7.10
C ALA A 62 26.65 -11.66 6.74
N GLY A 63 25.66 -12.31 7.34
CA GLY A 63 25.29 -13.69 7.05
C GLY A 63 24.19 -13.83 6.00
N MET A 64 23.64 -12.70 5.51
CA MET A 64 22.66 -12.70 4.44
C MET A 64 23.36 -12.80 3.08
N ASP A 65 22.85 -13.64 2.18
CA ASP A 65 23.31 -13.62 0.80
C ASP A 65 23.07 -12.23 0.17
N GLU A 66 24.09 -11.72 -0.52
CA GLU A 66 24.12 -10.35 -1.04
C GLU A 66 23.03 -10.13 -2.11
N ASP A 67 22.77 -11.13 -2.94
CA ASP A 67 21.76 -11.05 -3.99
C ASP A 67 20.36 -11.16 -3.38
N ASP A 68 20.14 -12.06 -2.41
CA ASP A 68 18.90 -12.11 -1.63
C ASP A 68 18.62 -10.77 -0.94
N ARG A 69 19.62 -10.21 -0.25
CA ARG A 69 19.51 -8.91 0.44
C ARG A 69 19.10 -7.80 -0.53
N ARG A 70 19.73 -7.76 -1.71
CA ARG A 70 19.42 -6.78 -2.75
C ARG A 70 18.01 -6.96 -3.31
N GLU A 71 17.59 -8.19 -3.55
CA GLU A 71 16.25 -8.49 -4.05
C GLU A 71 15.17 -8.00 -3.06
N TRP A 72 15.31 -8.36 -1.79
CA TRP A 72 14.32 -8.01 -0.77
C TRP A 72 14.30 -6.51 -0.47
N ARG A 73 15.46 -5.84 -0.46
CA ARG A 73 15.51 -4.36 -0.38
C ARG A 73 14.85 -3.70 -1.59
N SER A 74 15.08 -4.20 -2.80
CA SER A 74 14.45 -3.67 -4.02
C SER A 74 12.93 -3.81 -3.99
N ARG A 75 12.42 -4.98 -3.58
CA ARG A 75 10.99 -5.24 -3.41
C ARG A 75 10.38 -4.31 -2.36
N MET A 76 11.06 -4.11 -1.23
CA MET A 76 10.65 -3.17 -0.20
C MET A 76 10.58 -1.72 -0.71
N GLN A 77 11.60 -1.22 -1.41
CA GLN A 77 11.60 0.15 -1.94
C GLN A 77 10.54 0.37 -3.04
N THR A 78 10.28 -0.65 -3.85
CA THR A 78 9.18 -0.63 -4.82
C THR A 78 7.84 -0.49 -4.10
N ALA A 79 7.60 -1.32 -3.09
CA ALA A 79 6.38 -1.26 -2.29
C ALA A 79 6.26 0.07 -1.50
N ARG A 80 7.37 0.62 -1.01
CA ARG A 80 7.44 1.95 -0.37
C ARG A 80 6.98 3.05 -1.32
N SER A 81 7.37 2.97 -2.58
CA SER A 81 6.96 3.92 -3.61
C SER A 81 5.45 3.82 -3.89
N THR A 82 4.89 2.61 -3.85
CA THR A 82 3.42 2.45 -3.90
C THR A 82 2.74 3.08 -2.68
N LEU A 83 3.28 2.88 -1.48
CA LEU A 83 2.76 3.49 -0.25
C LEU A 83 2.90 5.02 -0.25
N SER A 84 3.97 5.59 -0.79
CA SER A 84 4.15 7.04 -0.89
C SER A 84 3.15 7.71 -1.83
N LEU A 85 2.67 6.97 -2.84
CA LEU A 85 1.67 7.46 -3.81
C LEU A 85 0.23 7.26 -3.33
N LEU A 86 -0.05 6.16 -2.63
CA LEU A 86 -1.43 5.71 -2.34
C LEU A 86 -1.81 5.70 -0.86
N GLY A 87 -0.83 5.77 0.05
CA GLY A 87 -1.04 5.77 1.50
C GLY A 87 -1.35 7.15 2.07
N SER A 88 -1.92 7.18 3.27
CA SER A 88 -2.08 8.42 4.04
C SER A 88 -0.72 9.02 4.41
N PRO A 89 -0.66 10.34 4.69
CA PRO A 89 0.57 10.97 5.16
C PRO A 89 1.20 10.25 6.36
N ARG A 90 0.38 9.71 7.26
CA ARG A 90 0.86 8.94 8.42
C ARG A 90 1.52 7.62 8.02
N THR A 91 0.91 6.87 7.11
CA THR A 91 1.51 5.64 6.56
C THR A 91 2.82 5.93 5.83
N VAL A 92 2.89 7.01 5.06
CA VAL A 92 4.12 7.40 4.37
C VAL A 92 5.23 7.69 5.38
N THR A 93 4.94 8.43 6.45
CA THR A 93 5.91 8.71 7.52
C THR A 93 6.39 7.42 8.18
N LEU A 94 5.47 6.54 8.61
CA LEU A 94 5.83 5.29 9.26
C LEU A 94 6.62 4.34 8.34
N ALA A 95 6.28 4.26 7.05
CA ALA A 95 7.05 3.50 6.08
C ALA A 95 8.47 4.09 5.87
N ASN A 96 8.63 5.41 5.98
CA ASN A 96 9.95 6.02 5.96
C ASN A 96 10.72 5.74 7.25
N ASP A 97 10.05 5.72 8.39
CA ASP A 97 10.67 5.41 9.69
C ASP A 97 11.17 3.97 9.73
N VAL A 98 10.38 3.01 9.23
CA VAL A 98 10.79 1.62 9.06
C VAL A 98 12.02 1.49 8.15
N ALA A 99 12.02 2.17 7.00
CA ALA A 99 13.18 2.13 6.10
C ALA A 99 14.43 2.68 6.79
N ARG A 100 14.33 3.81 7.50
CA ARG A 100 15.46 4.37 8.24
C ARG A 100 15.91 3.50 9.40
N ALA A 101 15.00 2.76 10.04
CA ALA A 101 15.35 1.85 11.12
C ALA A 101 16.07 0.61 10.58
N LEU A 102 15.62 0.06 9.45
CA LEU A 102 16.33 -1.02 8.76
C LEU A 102 17.72 -0.61 8.28
N ASP A 103 17.88 0.62 7.78
CA ASP A 103 19.20 1.15 7.37
C ASP A 103 20.18 1.28 8.56
N ARG A 104 19.69 1.34 9.80
CA ARG A 104 20.52 1.38 11.02
C ARG A 104 20.90 -0.01 11.54
N LEU A 105 20.31 -1.08 11.03
CA LEU A 105 20.62 -2.45 11.43
C LEU A 105 21.94 -2.95 10.82
N ASP A 106 22.99 -2.16 10.90
CA ASP A 106 24.37 -2.51 10.50
C ASP A 106 24.86 -3.75 11.30
N PRO A 107 25.90 -4.49 10.88
CA PRO A 107 26.50 -5.57 11.66
C PRO A 107 26.81 -5.26 13.13
N ASP A 108 27.06 -3.99 13.47
CA ASP A 108 27.31 -3.54 14.85
C ASP A 108 26.05 -3.08 15.61
N ALA A 109 24.86 -3.22 15.01
CA ALA A 109 23.59 -2.80 15.62
C ALA A 109 23.31 -3.55 16.93
N ASP A 110 22.93 -2.78 17.95
CA ASP A 110 22.66 -3.33 19.26
C ASP A 110 21.20 -3.81 19.43
N ALA A 111 20.88 -4.28 20.63
CA ALA A 111 19.53 -4.76 20.94
C ALA A 111 18.49 -3.63 20.90
N ASP A 112 18.89 -2.39 21.16
CA ASP A 112 17.99 -1.23 21.16
C ASP A 112 17.66 -0.81 19.71
N ASP A 113 18.64 -0.87 18.80
CA ASP A 113 18.41 -0.67 17.36
C ASP A 113 17.45 -1.71 16.79
N GLN A 114 17.61 -2.98 17.18
CA GLN A 114 16.68 -4.06 16.80
C GLN A 114 15.27 -3.82 17.36
N ALA A 115 15.16 -3.42 18.62
CA ALA A 115 13.87 -3.11 19.24
C ALA A 115 13.20 -1.91 18.57
N ALA A 116 13.96 -0.87 18.22
CA ALA A 116 13.45 0.31 17.53
C ALA A 116 12.95 -0.03 16.12
N ALA A 117 13.65 -0.89 15.38
CA ALA A 117 13.21 -1.33 14.05
C ALA A 117 11.94 -2.19 14.11
N GLU A 118 11.84 -3.09 15.09
CA GLU A 118 10.61 -3.88 15.31
C GLU A 118 9.45 -2.99 15.75
N ALA A 119 9.68 -2.00 16.62
CA ALA A 119 8.65 -1.05 17.05
C ALA A 119 8.12 -0.21 15.88
N ALA A 120 9.02 0.36 15.06
CA ALA A 120 8.64 1.10 13.86
C ALA A 120 7.82 0.24 12.88
N PHE A 121 8.20 -1.04 12.74
CA PHE A 121 7.47 -1.98 11.91
C PHE A 121 6.06 -2.27 12.44
N GLN A 122 5.92 -2.47 13.76
CA GLN A 122 4.62 -2.70 14.39
C GLN A 122 3.70 -1.49 14.26
N ASP A 123 4.21 -0.28 14.46
CA ASP A 123 3.46 0.96 14.29
C ASP A 123 2.91 1.10 12.86
N LEU A 124 3.74 0.80 11.86
CA LEU A 124 3.30 0.79 10.46
C LEU A 124 2.21 -0.26 10.22
N VAL A 125 2.36 -1.48 10.74
CA VAL A 125 1.36 -2.55 10.59
C VAL A 125 0.02 -2.14 11.21
N TRP A 126 0.05 -1.51 12.39
CA TRP A 126 -1.15 -0.99 13.04
C TRP A 126 -1.83 0.09 12.20
N GLN A 127 -1.04 1.07 11.72
CA GLN A 127 -1.56 2.11 10.86
C GLN A 127 -2.16 1.55 9.57
N LEU A 128 -1.50 0.59 8.93
CA LEU A 128 -2.00 -0.03 7.71
C LEU A 128 -3.31 -0.79 7.96
N ARG A 129 -3.46 -1.46 9.11
CA ARG A 129 -4.71 -2.12 9.50
C ARG A 129 -5.86 -1.13 9.68
N GLU A 130 -5.63 0.00 10.36
CA GLU A 130 -6.63 1.06 10.47
C GLU A 130 -6.98 1.62 9.10
N GLU A 131 -5.98 1.96 8.29
CA GLU A 131 -6.18 2.70 7.06
C GLU A 131 -6.78 1.84 5.94
N LEU A 132 -6.51 0.53 5.93
CA LEU A 132 -7.06 -0.43 4.97
C LEU A 132 -8.42 -0.99 5.40
N GLY A 133 -8.81 -0.75 6.66
CA GLY A 133 -9.95 -1.38 7.29
C GLY A 133 -9.67 -2.87 7.48
N SER A 134 -9.12 -3.23 8.65
CA SER A 134 -9.29 -4.60 9.14
C SER A 134 -10.78 -4.95 9.01
N PRO A 135 -11.16 -6.03 8.31
CA PRO A 135 -12.49 -6.57 8.53
C PRO A 135 -12.58 -6.81 10.03
N GLN A 136 -13.50 -6.11 10.71
CA GLN A 136 -14.00 -6.58 11.99
C GLN A 136 -14.47 -8.00 11.71
N LEU A 137 -13.69 -8.99 12.13
CA LEU A 137 -14.16 -10.35 12.28
C LEU A 137 -15.02 -10.33 13.53
N ASP A 138 -16.20 -9.71 13.42
CA ASP A 138 -17.28 -9.93 14.37
C ASP A 138 -17.80 -11.34 14.10
N GLY A 139 -17.37 -12.28 14.93
CA GLY A 139 -17.75 -13.69 14.94
C GLY A 139 -17.39 -14.35 16.26
#